data_AF-A0A7X6P4Z6-F1
#
_entry.id   AF-A0A7X6P4Z6-F1
#
_cell.length_a   1.000
_cell.length_b   1.000
_cell.length_c   1.000
_cell.angle_alpha   90.00
_cell.angle_beta   90.00
_cell.angle_gamma   90.00
#
_symmetry.space_group_name_H-M   'P 1'
#
loop_
_entity.id
_entity.type
_entity.pdbx_description
1 polymer ?
#
loop_
_entity_poly.entity_id
_entity_poly.type
_entity_poly.pdbx_seq_one_letter_code
_entity_poly.pdbx_strand_id
1 'polypeptide(L)'
;MSVNMTKGQSVSMVKSNGGTLTKVRMGLGWDAVKKRGFFGKKAQEIDLDASCMIYDRQGKLVDAVWWKQLVSKDGSIVHTGDNRTGDGDGDDESIIVDLQAIPANISTLVFVVNSFTGQDFSQIENATCRLVDNSTETEIA
;
A
#
# COMPACT_ATOMS: atom_id res chain seq x y z
N MET A 1 13.07 14.39 -1.36
CA MET A 1 12.85 14.25 -2.82
C MET A 1 12.21 12.91 -3.02
N SER A 2 10.96 12.87 -3.49
CA SER A 2 10.26 11.65 -3.87
C SER A 2 10.75 11.16 -5.23
N VAL A 3 10.76 9.85 -5.44
CA VAL A 3 11.12 9.24 -6.72
C VAL A 3 9.82 8.97 -7.48
N ASN A 4 9.52 9.77 -8.50
CA ASN A 4 8.40 9.45 -9.38
C ASN A 4 8.72 8.19 -10.18
N MET A 5 7.99 7.11 -9.93
CA MET A 5 8.14 5.86 -10.66
C MET A 5 7.30 5.83 -11.94
N THR A 6 7.89 5.35 -13.03
CA THR A 6 7.18 5.01 -14.26
C THR A 6 6.91 3.51 -14.35
N LYS A 7 5.89 3.10 -15.12
CA LYS A 7 5.53 1.68 -15.27
C LYS A 7 6.73 0.85 -15.72
N GLY A 8 7.08 -0.18 -14.95
CA GLY A 8 8.22 -1.07 -15.22
C GLY A 8 9.56 -0.57 -14.70
N GLN A 9 9.61 0.60 -14.06
CA GLN A 9 10.81 1.07 -13.39
C GLN A 9 11.12 0.21 -12.16
N SER A 10 12.40 0.07 -11.85
CA SER A 10 12.89 -0.56 -10.62
C SER A 10 13.71 0.46 -9.84
N VAL A 11 13.55 0.48 -8.52
CA VAL A 11 14.32 1.33 -7.60
C VAL A 11 15.13 0.43 -6.68
N SER A 12 16.39 0.80 -6.46
CA SER A 12 17.23 0.11 -5.48
C SER A 12 16.75 0.45 -4.07
N MET A 13 16.59 -0.58 -3.26
CA MET A 13 16.24 -0.47 -1.84
C MET A 13 17.46 -0.26 -0.92
N VAL A 14 18.65 -0.02 -1.49
CA VAL A 14 19.84 0.34 -0.72
C VAL A 14 19.79 1.82 -0.38
N LYS A 15 19.93 2.17 0.90
CA LYS A 15 19.95 3.56 1.34
C LYS A 15 21.15 4.28 0.70
N SER A 16 21.00 5.57 0.42
CA SER A 16 22.07 6.41 -0.13
C SER A 16 23.35 6.47 0.72
N ASN A 17 23.25 6.13 2.01
CA ASN A 17 24.38 6.00 2.94
C ASN A 17 24.98 4.57 3.03
N GLY A 18 24.53 3.64 2.18
CA GLY A 18 24.97 2.24 2.20
C GLY A 18 24.27 1.33 3.23
N GLY A 19 23.31 1.85 4.01
CA GLY A 19 22.51 1.06 4.93
C GLY A 19 21.43 0.21 4.23
N THR A 20 20.93 -0.81 4.92
CA THR A 20 19.81 -1.65 4.48
C THR A 20 18.48 -1.15 5.05
N LEU A 21 17.39 -1.35 4.31
CA LEU A 21 16.04 -1.15 4.84
C LEU A 21 15.71 -2.26 5.84
N THR A 22 15.17 -1.88 6.99
CA THR A 22 14.74 -2.82 8.03
C THR A 22 13.22 -2.88 8.14
N LYS A 23 12.54 -1.74 8.00
CA LYS A 23 11.09 -1.64 8.04
C LYS A 23 10.60 -0.71 6.94
N VAL A 24 9.65 -1.17 6.14
CA VAL A 24 9.04 -0.37 5.08
C VAL A 24 7.54 -0.27 5.28
N ARG A 25 6.95 0.80 4.77
CA ARG A 25 5.51 1.04 4.78
C ARG A 25 5.07 1.35 3.36
N MET A 26 4.17 0.54 2.82
CA MET A 26 3.40 0.92 1.64
C MET A 26 2.21 1.75 2.15
N GLY A 27 2.08 2.97 1.63
CA GLY A 27 0.97 3.88 1.93
C GLY A 27 0.11 4.06 0.69
N LEU A 28 -1.20 3.94 0.86
CA LEU A 28 -2.21 4.20 -0.16
C LEU A 28 -3.08 5.36 0.33
N GLY A 29 -3.24 6.39 -0.49
CA GLY A 29 -4.13 7.52 -0.21
C GLY A 29 -4.97 7.89 -1.42
N TRP A 30 -6.22 8.30 -1.22
CA TRP A 30 -7.11 8.72 -2.29
C TRP A 30 -8.24 9.62 -1.78
N ASP A 31 -8.69 10.54 -2.65
CA ASP A 31 -9.88 11.34 -2.40
C ASP A 31 -11.06 10.82 -3.22
N ALA A 32 -12.21 10.66 -2.59
CA ALA A 32 -13.44 10.36 -3.32
C ALA A 32 -14.00 11.60 -4.04
N VAL A 33 -14.35 11.47 -5.33
CA VAL A 33 -14.95 12.58 -6.09
C VAL A 33 -16.26 13.05 -5.45
N LYS A 34 -16.30 14.33 -5.09
CA LYS A 34 -17.48 14.97 -4.50
C LYS A 34 -18.50 15.28 -5.60
N LYS A 35 -19.44 14.37 -5.86
CA LYS A 35 -20.56 14.64 -6.80
C LYS A 35 -21.56 15.65 -6.20
N ARG A 36 -21.82 16.73 -6.94
CA ARG A 36 -22.92 17.66 -6.66
C ARG A 36 -24.25 17.05 -7.12
N GLY A 37 -25.10 16.66 -6.18
CA GLY A 37 -26.49 16.28 -6.46
C GLY A 37 -27.44 17.48 -6.39
N PHE A 38 -28.61 17.35 -7.01
CA PHE A 38 -29.66 18.38 -7.07
C PHE A 38 -30.27 18.73 -5.70
N PHE A 39 -30.00 17.93 -4.66
CA PHE A 39 -30.46 18.13 -3.27
C PHE A 39 -29.32 18.16 -2.23
N GLY A 40 -28.07 18.37 -2.66
CA GLY A 40 -26.91 18.47 -1.77
C GLY A 40 -25.68 17.74 -2.30
N LYS A 41 -24.53 17.97 -1.63
CA LYS A 41 -23.30 17.21 -1.88
C LYS A 41 -23.47 15.84 -1.22
N LYS A 42 -23.49 14.75 -2.00
CA LYS A 42 -23.38 13.39 -1.47
C LYS A 42 -22.05 12.84 -1.94
N ALA A 43 -21.11 12.67 -1.00
CA ALA A 43 -19.85 12.00 -1.30
C ALA A 43 -20.17 10.57 -1.73
N GLN A 44 -19.56 10.14 -2.83
CA GLN A 44 -19.60 8.74 -3.22
C GLN A 44 -18.55 8.02 -2.37
N GLU A 45 -18.92 7.01 -1.61
CA GLU A 45 -17.95 6.18 -0.91
C GLU A 45 -17.17 5.38 -1.96
N ILE A 46 -15.84 5.53 -1.96
CA ILE A 46 -14.93 4.78 -2.82
C ILE A 46 -13.99 4.01 -1.92
N ASP A 47 -14.00 2.71 -2.13
CA ASP A 47 -13.30 1.71 -1.34
C ASP A 47 -12.12 1.20 -2.16
N LEU A 48 -10.93 1.74 -1.92
CA LEU A 48 -9.68 1.21 -2.47
C LEU A 48 -9.02 0.31 -1.44
N ASP A 49 -8.73 -0.93 -1.82
CA ASP A 49 -8.00 -1.86 -0.95
C ASP A 49 -6.51 -1.84 -1.29
N ALA A 50 -5.67 -1.80 -0.26
CA ALA A 50 -4.30 -2.26 -0.31
C ALA A 50 -4.20 -3.75 0.07
N SER A 51 -3.36 -4.50 -0.64
CA SER A 51 -3.09 -5.91 -0.32
C SER A 51 -1.62 -6.25 -0.56
N CYS A 52 -1.07 -7.19 0.21
CA CYS A 52 0.28 -7.69 0.05
C CYS A 52 0.25 -9.22 -0.13
N MET A 53 0.71 -9.70 -1.29
CA MET A 53 0.87 -11.12 -1.58
C MET A 53 2.32 -11.54 -1.35
N ILE A 54 2.51 -12.66 -0.65
CA ILE A 54 3.81 -13.12 -0.16
C ILE A 54 4.18 -14.40 -0.89
N TYR A 55 5.29 -14.38 -1.62
CA TYR A 55 5.75 -15.50 -2.45
C TYR A 55 7.10 -16.05 -1.99
N ASP A 56 7.26 -17.36 -2.10
CA ASP A 56 8.54 -18.03 -1.93
C ASP A 56 9.43 -17.94 -3.18
N ARG A 57 10.66 -18.45 -3.05
CA ARG A 57 11.66 -18.50 -4.14
C ARG A 57 11.22 -19.29 -5.37
N GLN A 58 10.19 -20.15 -5.26
CA GLN A 58 9.63 -20.92 -6.36
C GLN A 58 8.46 -20.18 -7.03
N GLY A 59 8.13 -18.97 -6.57
CA GLY A 59 6.99 -18.20 -7.04
C GLY A 59 5.65 -18.73 -6.54
N LYS A 60 5.64 -19.56 -5.49
CA LYS A 60 4.40 -20.06 -4.88
C LYS A 60 3.89 -19.05 -3.84
N LEU A 61 2.60 -18.77 -3.89
CA LEU A 61 1.94 -17.95 -2.87
C LEU A 61 1.96 -18.69 -1.52
N VAL A 62 2.60 -18.08 -0.52
CA VAL A 62 2.75 -18.62 0.83
C VAL A 62 1.67 -18.05 1.76
N ASP A 63 1.45 -16.74 1.66
CA ASP A 63 0.51 -16.01 2.51
C ASP A 63 0.06 -14.70 1.84
N ALA A 64 -0.95 -14.05 2.40
CA ALA A 64 -1.44 -12.75 1.93
C ALA A 64 -1.96 -11.90 3.11
N VAL A 65 -1.72 -10.61 3.05
CA VAL A 65 -2.22 -9.61 4.00
C VAL A 65 -3.15 -8.65 3.25
N TRP A 66 -4.36 -8.49 3.78
CA TRP A 66 -5.47 -7.76 3.16
C TRP A 66 -6.56 -7.51 4.21
N TRP A 67 -7.64 -6.79 3.88
CA TRP A 67 -8.67 -6.39 4.84
C TRP A 67 -9.27 -7.51 5.71
N LYS A 68 -9.33 -8.77 5.22
CA LYS A 68 -9.78 -9.93 6.03
C LYS A 68 -8.69 -10.55 6.90
N GLN A 69 -7.43 -10.37 6.55
CA GLN A 69 -6.27 -10.91 7.24
C GLN A 69 -5.25 -9.77 7.43
N LEU A 70 -5.44 -9.00 8.49
CA LEU A 70 -4.65 -7.79 8.75
C LEU A 70 -3.20 -8.08 9.15
N VAL A 71 -2.86 -9.32 9.52
CA VAL A 71 -1.52 -9.68 9.95
C VAL A 71 -1.11 -10.97 9.24
N SER A 72 0.11 -11.03 8.73
CA SER A 72 0.67 -12.26 8.16
C SER A 72 0.83 -13.34 9.23
N LYS A 73 0.87 -14.61 8.82
CA LYS A 73 0.97 -15.75 9.75
C LYS A 73 2.25 -15.74 10.59
N ASP A 74 3.31 -15.14 10.08
CA ASP A 74 4.60 -14.95 10.75
C ASP A 74 4.67 -13.63 11.55
N GLY A 75 3.65 -12.76 11.44
CA GLY A 75 3.60 -11.46 12.11
C GLY A 75 4.52 -10.38 11.53
N SER A 76 5.23 -10.66 10.43
CA SER A 76 6.19 -9.72 9.83
C SER A 76 5.52 -8.59 9.04
N ILE A 77 4.27 -8.78 8.61
CA ILE A 77 3.51 -7.83 7.79
C ILE A 77 2.18 -7.51 8.47
N VAL A 78 1.87 -6.21 8.58
CA VAL A 78 0.67 -5.70 9.26
C VAL A 78 -0.03 -4.65 8.40
N HIS A 79 -1.31 -4.88 8.13
CA HIS A 79 -2.26 -3.93 7.57
C HIS A 79 -2.83 -3.04 8.69
N THR A 80 -2.85 -1.72 8.51
CA THR A 80 -3.30 -0.79 9.56
C THR A 80 -4.82 -0.76 9.75
N GLY A 81 -5.57 -1.20 8.74
CA GLY A 81 -7.03 -1.25 8.75
C GLY A 81 -7.58 -0.87 7.38
N ASP A 82 -8.84 -1.22 7.14
CA ASP A 82 -9.56 -0.93 5.90
C ASP A 82 -10.22 0.46 6.01
N ASN A 83 -9.91 1.36 5.07
CA ASN A 83 -10.56 2.66 4.93
C ASN A 83 -11.47 2.66 3.70
N ARG A 84 -12.77 2.62 3.92
CA ARG A 84 -13.76 2.44 2.84
C ARG A 84 -14.21 3.76 2.20
N THR A 85 -13.64 4.88 2.62
CA THR A 85 -14.13 6.22 2.28
C THR A 85 -13.07 7.14 1.67
N GLY A 86 -11.80 6.91 1.99
CA GLY A 86 -10.72 7.87 1.67
C GLY A 86 -10.87 9.19 2.44
N ASP A 87 -11.49 9.16 3.62
CA ASP A 87 -11.62 10.35 4.48
C ASP A 87 -10.46 10.36 5.48
N GLY A 88 -9.51 11.29 5.27
CA GLY A 88 -8.31 11.40 6.09
C GLY A 88 -7.24 12.26 5.42
N ASP A 89 -6.29 12.75 6.22
CA ASP A 89 -5.08 13.38 5.69
C ASP A 89 -3.95 12.32 5.63
N GLY A 90 -3.33 12.13 4.46
CA GLY A 90 -2.15 11.28 4.31
C GLY A 90 -2.44 9.94 3.66
N ASP A 91 -1.91 8.85 4.23
CA ASP A 91 -2.16 7.50 3.75
C ASP A 91 -3.42 6.97 4.43
N ASP A 92 -4.48 6.78 3.66
CA ASP A 92 -5.77 6.21 4.09
C ASP A 92 -5.62 4.76 4.54
N GLU A 93 -4.79 3.99 3.83
CA GLU A 93 -4.39 2.64 4.19
C GLU A 93 -2.88 2.48 4.19
N SER A 94 -2.38 1.59 5.05
CA SER A 94 -0.96 1.29 5.11
C SER A 94 -0.70 -0.19 5.38
N ILE A 95 0.32 -0.72 4.71
CA ILE A 95 0.88 -2.04 4.98
C ILE A 95 2.32 -1.85 5.45
N ILE A 96 2.56 -2.19 6.72
CA ILE A 96 3.86 -2.12 7.36
C ILE A 96 4.53 -3.49 7.26
N VAL A 97 5.78 -3.51 6.82
CA VAL A 97 6.58 -4.72 6.64
C VAL A 97 7.86 -4.60 7.44
N ASP A 98 8.09 -5.53 8.36
CA ASP A 98 9.37 -5.74 9.03
C ASP A 98 10.21 -6.74 8.22
N LEU A 99 11.15 -6.21 7.43
CA LEU A 99 12.01 -6.99 6.55
C LEU A 99 12.98 -7.89 7.33
N GLN A 100 13.26 -7.59 8.61
CA GLN A 100 14.14 -8.41 9.45
C GLN A 100 13.40 -9.62 10.03
N ALA A 101 12.07 -9.51 10.18
CA ALA A 101 11.22 -10.59 10.66
C ALA A 101 10.77 -11.55 9.54
N ILE A 102 10.95 -11.19 8.26
CA ILE A 102 10.56 -12.04 7.13
C ILE A 102 11.37 -13.34 7.11
N PRO A 103 10.72 -14.51 7.06
CA PRO A 103 11.37 -15.81 6.91
C PRO A 103 12.20 -15.91 5.63
N ALA A 104 13.37 -16.55 5.72
CA ALA A 104 14.35 -16.65 4.62
C ALA A 104 13.86 -17.40 3.37
N ASN A 105 12.75 -18.15 3.47
CA ASN A 105 12.10 -18.84 2.36
C ASN A 105 11.25 -17.89 1.50
N ILE A 106 10.86 -16.72 2.01
CA ILE A 106 10.17 -15.68 1.25
C ILE A 106 11.18 -14.92 0.38
N SER A 107 10.80 -14.61 -0.84
CA SER A 107 11.65 -13.86 -1.78
C SER A 107 10.98 -12.64 -2.39
N THR A 108 9.65 -12.60 -2.41
CA THR A 108 8.93 -11.57 -3.16
C THR A 108 7.66 -11.17 -2.43
N LEU A 109 7.51 -9.87 -2.24
CA LEU A 109 6.29 -9.23 -1.78
C LEU A 109 5.71 -8.45 -2.95
N VAL A 110 4.42 -8.65 -3.23
CA VAL A 110 3.71 -7.95 -4.28
C VAL A 110 2.61 -7.14 -3.62
N PHE A 111 2.73 -5.82 -3.68
CA PHE A 111 1.66 -4.92 -3.26
C PHE A 111 0.68 -4.73 -4.42
N VAL A 112 -0.61 -4.85 -4.11
CA VAL A 112 -1.70 -4.68 -5.06
C VAL A 112 -2.66 -3.64 -4.50
N VAL A 113 -3.12 -2.76 -5.39
CA VAL A 113 -4.18 -1.80 -5.11
C VAL A 113 -5.33 -2.12 -6.05
N ASN A 114 -6.54 -2.28 -5.49
CA ASN A 114 -7.75 -2.53 -6.27
C ASN A 114 -8.92 -1.68 -5.76
N SER A 115 -9.88 -1.41 -6.64
CA SER A 115 -11.17 -0.81 -6.29
C SER A 115 -12.13 -1.91 -5.89
N PHE A 116 -12.50 -2.00 -4.62
CA PHE A 116 -13.42 -3.03 -4.11
C PHE A 116 -14.83 -2.82 -4.64
N THR A 117 -15.26 -1.55 -4.64
CA THR A 117 -16.63 -1.14 -4.98
C THR A 117 -16.87 -1.02 -6.50
N GLY A 118 -15.88 -1.39 -7.32
CA GLY A 118 -16.01 -1.55 -8.77
C GLY A 118 -16.10 -0.25 -9.55
N GLN A 119 -15.80 0.89 -8.93
CA GLN A 119 -15.68 2.16 -9.65
C GLN A 119 -14.38 2.22 -10.44
N ASP A 120 -14.46 2.85 -11.61
CA ASP A 120 -13.30 3.24 -12.38
C ASP A 120 -12.44 4.24 -11.61
N PHE A 121 -11.11 4.15 -11.77
CA PHE A 121 -10.17 5.14 -11.22
C PHE A 121 -10.44 6.58 -11.71
N SER A 122 -11.22 6.77 -12.78
CA SER A 122 -11.69 8.09 -13.23
C SER A 122 -12.57 8.81 -12.21
N GLN A 123 -13.10 8.07 -11.23
CA GLN A 123 -13.93 8.59 -10.14
C GLN A 123 -13.13 8.87 -8.86
N ILE A 124 -11.81 8.73 -8.92
CA ILE A 124 -10.89 8.89 -7.79
C ILE A 124 -10.03 10.12 -8.04
N GLU A 125 -9.98 11.03 -7.08
CA GLU A 125 -9.11 12.19 -7.09
C GLU A 125 -7.85 11.88 -6.27
N ASN A 126 -6.70 12.43 -6.68
CA ASN A 126 -5.44 12.39 -5.93
C ASN A 126 -5.01 10.99 -5.42
N ALA A 127 -5.30 9.92 -6.16
CA ALA A 127 -4.84 8.58 -5.81
C ALA A 127 -3.30 8.54 -5.80
N THR A 128 -2.73 8.12 -4.67
CA THR A 128 -1.30 7.98 -4.46
C THR A 128 -0.99 6.62 -3.86
N CYS A 129 0.09 6.01 -4.30
CA CYS A 129 0.68 4.82 -3.70
C CYS A 129 2.17 5.09 -3.56
N ARG A 130 2.70 4.91 -2.36
CA ARG A 130 4.10 5.20 -2.06
C ARG A 130 4.72 4.13 -1.18
N LEU A 131 6.04 4.00 -1.27
CA LEU A 131 6.84 3.15 -0.40
C LEU A 131 7.77 4.01 0.45
N VAL A 132 7.69 3.85 1.77
CA VAL A 132 8.39 4.69 2.74
C VAL A 132 9.29 3.81 3.61
N ASP A 133 10.50 4.30 3.91
CA ASP A 133 11.31 3.76 5.01
C ASP A 133 10.69 4.20 6.33
N ASN A 134 10.10 3.25 7.06
CA ASN A 134 9.38 3.53 8.30
C ASN A 134 10.30 3.87 9.48
N SER A 135 11.63 3.74 9.32
CA SER A 135 12.60 4.16 10.33
C SER A 135 12.98 5.65 10.21
N THR A 136 12.89 6.22 9.01
CA THR A 136 13.31 7.60 8.73
C THR A 136 12.21 8.47 8.12
N GLU A 137 11.00 7.92 7.93
CA GLU A 137 9.89 8.54 7.19
C GLU A 137 10.30 9.08 5.82
N THR A 138 11.28 8.41 5.18
CA THR A 138 11.81 8.83 3.88
C THR A 138 11.12 8.04 2.79
N GLU A 139 10.46 8.76 1.86
CA GLU A 139 9.85 8.16 0.68
C GLU A 139 10.92 7.63 -0.29
N ILE A 140 10.73 6.39 -0.73
CA ILE A 140 11.64 5.63 -1.59
C ILE A 140 11.12 5.66 -3.03
N ALA A 141 9.80 5.60 -3.20
CA ALA A 141 9.09 5.42 -4.46
C ALA A 141 7.63 5.83 -4.36
#